data_AF-A0A2M9J6M4-F1
#
_entry.id   AF-A0A2M9J6M4-F1
#
_cell.length_a   1.000
_cell.length_b   1.000
_cell.length_c   1.000
_cell.angle_alpha   90.00
_cell.angle_beta   90.00
_cell.angle_gamma   90.00
#
_symmetry.space_group_name_H-M   'P 1'
#
loop_
_entity.id
_entity.type
_entity.pdbx_description
1 polymer ?
#
loop_
_entity_poly.entity_id
_entity_poly.type
_entity_poly.pdbx_seq_one_letter_code
_entity_poly.pdbx_strand_id
1 'polypeptide(L)'
;MEDAKPQRWAPPEGEALVAHNLKVLRMTARLSQEDMAERMRRLGFKMHQTQIAKIENGGRSISLNEALGFAKALGVPADHFLLEAVAGLDDPHWELQEAAFDIQKAEQEHRVAQDLAVAAKNRLEAAEARYDEIADRLGIEPDPGSLSFYPAPNSPGDPLRSGSADDE
;
A
#
# COMPACT_ATOMS: atom_id res chain seq x y z
N MET A 1 -5.50 34.30 33.41
CA MET A 1 -5.58 33.16 32.49
C MET A 1 -5.75 33.80 31.13
N GLU A 2 -4.68 33.82 30.36
CA GLU A 2 -4.65 34.49 29.07
C GLU A 2 -5.21 33.50 28.05
N ASP A 3 -6.37 33.83 27.46
CA ASP A 3 -7.02 33.04 26.43
C ASP A 3 -6.06 32.94 25.24
N ALA A 4 -5.41 31.77 25.11
CA ALA A 4 -4.60 31.45 23.95
C ALA A 4 -5.52 31.40 22.72
N LYS A 5 -5.53 32.47 21.93
CA LYS A 5 -6.18 32.50 20.62
C LYS A 5 -5.70 31.29 19.83
N PRO A 6 -6.60 30.49 19.22
CA PRO A 6 -6.18 29.36 18.41
C PRO A 6 -5.30 29.90 17.28
N GLN A 7 -4.02 29.54 17.30
CA GLN A 7 -3.09 29.88 16.24
C GLN A 7 -3.62 29.21 14.97
N ARG A 8 -4.22 30.01 14.08
CA ARG A 8 -4.71 29.54 12.79
C ARG A 8 -3.47 29.12 12.00
N TRP A 9 -3.20 27.81 11.94
CA TRP A 9 -2.17 27.26 11.06
C TRP A 9 -2.48 27.74 9.64
N ALA A 10 -1.57 28.53 9.07
CA ALA A 10 -1.60 28.84 7.65
C ALA A 10 -0.76 27.75 6.97
N PRO A 11 -1.34 26.87 6.16
CA PRO A 11 -0.58 25.85 5.48
C PRO A 11 0.49 26.51 4.60
N PRO A 12 1.71 25.92 4.55
CA PRO A 12 2.73 26.41 3.65
C PRO A 12 2.22 26.34 2.21
N GLU A 13 2.69 27.25 1.36
CA GLU A 13 2.32 27.35 -0.05
C GLU A 13 3.56 27.17 -0.95
N GLY A 14 3.33 26.83 -2.23
CA GLY A 14 4.39 26.75 -3.23
C GLY A 14 5.49 25.75 -2.87
N GLU A 15 6.76 26.15 -2.99
CA GLU A 15 7.90 25.25 -2.71
C GLU A 15 7.97 24.83 -1.22
N ALA A 16 7.51 25.67 -0.30
CA ALA A 16 7.48 25.34 1.13
C ALA A 16 6.49 24.20 1.42
N LEU A 17 5.36 24.17 0.70
CA LEU A 17 4.39 23.09 0.76
C LEU A 17 5.01 21.77 0.31
N VAL A 18 5.70 21.79 -0.83
CA VAL A 18 6.36 20.62 -1.39
C VAL A 18 7.46 20.10 -0.47
N ALA A 19 8.27 20.98 0.12
CA ALA A 19 9.31 20.61 1.08
C ALA A 19 8.72 19.97 2.34
N HIS A 20 7.63 20.54 2.86
CA HIS A 20 6.88 20.01 4.00
C HIS A 20 6.32 18.61 3.70
N ASN A 21 5.58 18.48 2.59
CA ASN A 21 4.99 17.21 2.17
C ASN A 21 6.03 16.12 1.92
N LEU A 22 7.17 16.48 1.29
CA LEU A 22 8.29 15.56 1.10
C LEU A 22 8.76 14.99 2.44
N LYS A 23 8.99 15.86 3.42
CA LYS A 23 9.50 15.46 4.74
C LYS A 23 8.51 14.55 5.45
N VAL A 24 7.24 14.96 5.52
CA VAL A 24 6.19 14.21 6.23
C VAL A 24 5.99 12.85 5.59
N LEU A 25 5.69 12.79 4.30
CA LEU A 25 5.40 11.53 3.60
C LEU A 25 6.61 10.58 3.60
N ARG A 26 7.83 11.09 3.49
CA ARG A 26 9.05 10.28 3.62
C ARG A 26 9.13 9.63 4.99
N MET A 27 8.87 10.39 6.06
CA MET A 27 8.90 9.89 7.44
C MET A 27 7.78 8.88 7.71
N THR A 28 6.56 9.14 7.24
CA THR A 28 5.43 8.19 7.30
C THR A 28 5.77 6.87 6.61
N ALA A 29 6.42 6.95 5.44
CA ALA A 29 6.89 5.78 4.70
C ALA A 29 8.13 5.10 5.33
N ARG A 30 8.62 5.58 6.48
CA ARG A 30 9.84 5.11 7.19
C ARG A 30 11.09 5.11 6.30
N LEU A 31 11.17 6.04 5.36
CA LEU A 31 12.31 6.19 4.47
C LEU A 31 13.34 7.15 5.06
N SER A 32 14.61 6.80 5.01
CA SER A 32 15.69 7.75 5.27
C SER A 32 15.81 8.76 4.11
N GLN A 33 16.53 9.86 4.35
CA GLN A 33 16.83 10.82 3.30
C GLN A 33 17.68 10.20 2.17
N GLU A 34 18.52 9.21 2.48
CA GLU A 34 19.30 8.50 1.47
C GLU A 34 18.43 7.53 0.67
N ASP A 35 17.47 6.85 1.30
CA ASP A 35 16.50 6.01 0.57
C ASP A 35 15.69 6.84 -0.43
N MET A 36 15.29 8.05 -0.02
CA MET A 36 14.59 8.99 -0.90
C MET A 36 15.48 9.44 -2.06
N ALA A 37 16.74 9.76 -1.78
CA ALA A 37 17.71 10.11 -2.82
C ALA A 37 17.95 8.94 -3.79
N GLU A 38 18.03 7.71 -3.29
CA GLU A 38 18.18 6.51 -4.12
C GLU A 38 16.98 6.30 -5.04
N ARG A 39 15.75 6.42 -4.52
CA ARG A 39 14.53 6.35 -5.32
C ARG A 39 14.52 7.39 -6.44
N MET A 40 14.92 8.62 -6.14
CA MET A 40 15.04 9.67 -7.16
C MET A 40 16.11 9.34 -8.22
N ARG A 41 17.24 8.74 -7.82
CA ARG A 41 18.26 8.27 -8.77
C ARG A 41 17.73 7.16 -9.67
N ARG A 42 16.93 6.23 -9.15
CA ARG A 42 16.26 5.19 -9.94
C ARG A 42 15.28 5.77 -10.97
N LEU A 43 14.73 6.96 -10.71
CA LEU A 43 13.92 7.73 -11.65
C LEU A 43 14.73 8.61 -12.61
N GLY A 44 16.07 8.56 -12.57
CA GLY A 44 16.96 9.30 -13.46
C GLY A 44 17.42 10.67 -12.94
N PHE A 45 17.05 11.07 -11.73
CA PHE A 45 17.48 12.34 -11.14
C PHE A 45 18.85 12.22 -10.47
N LYS A 46 19.70 13.24 -10.61
CA LYS A 46 21.00 13.32 -9.90
C LYS A 46 20.80 13.90 -8.49
N MET A 47 20.25 13.09 -7.60
CA MET A 47 19.87 13.47 -6.24
C MET A 47 20.78 12.81 -5.19
N HIS A 48 21.17 13.56 -4.16
CA HIS A 48 21.97 13.08 -3.02
C HIS A 48 21.24 13.35 -1.71
N GLN A 49 21.46 12.54 -0.67
CA GLN A 49 20.87 12.71 0.66
C GLN A 49 20.94 14.15 1.18
N THR A 50 22.10 14.81 1.04
CA THR A 50 22.30 16.18 1.54
C THR A 50 21.43 17.21 0.80
N GLN A 51 21.06 16.93 -0.45
CA GLN A 51 20.11 17.77 -1.20
C GLN A 51 18.70 17.57 -0.66
N ILE A 52 18.28 16.33 -0.36
CA ILE A 52 17.00 16.05 0.31
C ILE A 52 16.92 16.81 1.63
N ALA A 53 17.95 16.71 2.48
CA ALA A 53 18.00 17.42 3.74
C ALA A 53 17.89 18.95 3.59
N LYS A 54 18.53 19.54 2.58
CA LYS A 54 18.43 20.98 2.30
C LYS A 54 17.04 21.36 1.80
N ILE A 55 16.43 20.54 0.95
CA ILE A 55 15.06 20.76 0.45
C ILE A 55 14.07 20.72 1.61
N GLU A 56 14.11 19.69 2.45
CA GLU A 56 13.21 19.51 3.60
C GLU A 56 13.30 20.65 4.63
N ASN A 57 14.44 21.33 4.69
CA ASN A 57 14.66 22.47 5.57
C ASN A 57 14.48 23.83 4.85
N GLY A 58 14.01 23.84 3.59
CA GLY A 58 13.82 25.06 2.80
C GLY A 58 15.12 25.76 2.35
N GLY A 59 16.28 25.13 2.55
CA GLY A 59 17.59 25.66 2.18
C GLY A 59 17.99 25.44 0.72
N ARG A 60 17.12 24.80 -0.08
CA ARG A 60 17.31 24.59 -1.52
C ARG A 60 15.96 24.63 -2.24
N SER A 61 15.92 25.35 -3.35
CA SER A 61 14.74 25.42 -4.22
C SER A 61 14.44 24.09 -4.92
N ILE A 62 13.18 23.90 -5.29
CA ILE A 62 12.70 22.67 -5.94
C ILE A 62 12.17 23.01 -7.34
N SER A 63 12.72 22.38 -8.37
CA SER A 63 12.13 22.49 -9.71
C SER A 63 10.85 21.66 -9.83
N LEU A 64 9.92 22.05 -10.70
CA LEU A 64 8.69 21.30 -10.93
C LEU A 64 8.95 19.82 -11.30
N ASN A 65 9.98 19.56 -12.10
CA ASN A 65 10.36 18.19 -12.46
C ASN A 65 10.82 17.37 -11.24
N GLU A 66 11.56 17.98 -10.32
CA GLU A 66 11.94 17.31 -9.07
C GLU A 66 10.71 17.07 -8.19
N ALA A 67 9.80 18.03 -8.09
CA ALA A 67 8.57 17.89 -7.32
C ALA A 67 7.69 16.74 -7.84
N LEU A 68 7.50 16.65 -9.17
CA LEU A 68 6.82 15.52 -9.82
C LEU A 68 7.57 14.20 -9.60
N GLY A 69 8.90 14.24 -9.63
CA GLY A 69 9.74 13.08 -9.33
C GLY A 69 9.56 12.59 -7.89
N PHE A 70 9.49 13.50 -6.91
CA PHE A 70 9.24 13.16 -5.51
C PHE A 70 7.88 12.50 -5.32
N ALA A 71 6.81 13.09 -5.88
CA ALA A 71 5.48 12.51 -5.85
C ALA A 71 5.49 11.07 -6.40
N LYS A 72 6.11 10.87 -7.57
CA LYS A 72 6.25 9.55 -8.19
C LYS A 72 7.08 8.57 -7.34
N ALA A 73 8.17 9.04 -6.73
CA ALA A 73 9.05 8.21 -5.92
C ALA A 73 8.44 7.80 -4.56
N LEU A 74 7.52 8.61 -4.05
CA LEU A 74 6.69 8.33 -2.88
C LEU A 74 5.42 7.54 -3.22
N GLY A 75 5.04 7.47 -4.51
CA GLY A 75 3.85 6.76 -4.97
C GLY A 75 2.54 7.50 -4.68
N VAL A 76 2.58 8.83 -4.58
CA VAL A 76 1.41 9.68 -4.29
C VAL A 76 0.97 10.48 -5.51
N PRO A 77 -0.34 10.81 -5.64
CA PRO A 77 -0.82 11.71 -6.69
C PRO A 77 -0.11 13.07 -6.64
N ALA A 78 0.30 13.57 -7.81
CA ALA A 78 1.12 14.77 -7.90
C ALA A 78 0.35 16.05 -7.53
N ASP A 79 -0.93 16.11 -7.86
CA ASP A 79 -1.84 17.19 -7.46
C ASP A 79 -1.95 17.29 -5.94
N HIS A 80 -2.20 16.18 -5.24
CA HIS A 80 -2.24 16.15 -3.78
C HIS A 80 -0.90 16.59 -3.19
N PHE A 81 0.21 16.05 -3.71
CA PHE A 81 1.56 16.38 -3.23
C PHE A 81 1.92 17.86 -3.41
N LEU A 82 1.44 18.51 -4.48
CA LEU A 82 1.78 19.89 -4.84
C LEU A 82 0.82 20.93 -4.25
N LEU A 83 -0.43 20.57 -3.96
CA LEU A 83 -1.51 21.52 -3.67
C LEU A 83 -2.13 21.34 -2.28
N GLU A 84 -1.95 20.19 -1.64
CA GLU A 84 -2.60 19.87 -0.36
C GLU A 84 -1.54 19.63 0.72
N ALA A 85 -1.63 20.37 1.83
CA ALA A 85 -0.71 20.18 2.96
C ALA A 85 -1.05 18.87 3.69
N VAL A 86 -0.08 17.96 3.73
CA VAL A 86 -0.14 16.82 4.63
C VAL A 86 -0.01 17.36 6.05
N ALA A 87 -0.83 16.89 7.00
CA ALA A 87 -0.71 17.35 8.37
C ALA A 87 0.67 16.95 8.91
N GLY A 88 1.36 17.89 9.57
CA GLY A 88 2.65 17.60 10.19
C GLY A 88 2.49 16.67 11.40
N LEU A 89 3.60 16.06 11.84
CA LEU A 89 3.65 15.26 13.07
C LEU A 89 3.22 16.03 14.35
N ASP A 90 3.23 17.36 14.29
CA ASP A 90 2.82 18.26 15.38
C ASP A 90 1.35 18.74 15.25
N ASP A 91 0.62 18.27 14.24
CA ASP A 91 -0.78 18.63 14.00
C ASP A 91 -1.71 17.67 14.79
N PRO A 92 -2.66 18.18 15.62
CA PRO A 92 -3.65 17.35 16.32
C PRO A 92 -4.48 16.43 15.41
N HIS A 93 -4.50 16.70 14.10
CA HIS A 93 -5.19 15.90 13.10
C HIS A 93 -4.31 14.82 12.44
N TRP A 94 -3.02 14.72 12.79
CA TRP A 94 -2.10 13.67 12.32
C TRP A 94 -2.66 12.27 12.55
N GLU A 95 -3.13 11.98 13.77
CA GLU A 95 -3.67 10.65 14.11
C GLU A 95 -4.87 10.29 13.24
N LEU A 96 -5.70 11.28 12.88
CA LEU A 96 -6.85 11.09 12.00
C LEU A 96 -6.41 10.84 10.54
N GLN A 97 -5.36 11.50 10.07
CA GLN A 97 -4.81 11.27 8.74
C GLN A 97 -4.08 9.93 8.63
N GLU A 98 -3.32 9.53 9.65
CA GLU A 98 -2.70 8.20 9.75
C GLU A 98 -3.79 7.11 9.71
N ALA A 99 -4.85 7.27 10.51
CA ALA A 99 -5.99 6.36 10.50
C ALA A 99 -6.69 6.32 9.12
N ALA A 100 -6.83 7.47 8.44
CA ALA A 100 -7.42 7.52 7.10
C ALA A 100 -6.56 6.81 6.05
N PHE A 101 -5.23 6.90 6.15
CA PHE A 101 -4.31 6.18 5.28
C PHE A 101 -4.37 4.67 5.53
N ASP A 102 -4.43 4.25 6.80
CA ASP A 102 -4.61 2.84 7.17
C ASP A 102 -5.93 2.28 6.63
N ILE A 103 -7.01 3.07 6.67
CA ILE A 103 -8.30 2.71 6.04
C ILE A 103 -8.12 2.49 4.54
N GLN A 104 -7.50 3.44 3.81
CA GLN A 104 -7.29 3.28 2.37
C GLN A 104 -6.46 2.04 2.02
N LYS A 105 -5.39 1.79 2.79
CA LYS A 105 -4.55 0.60 2.60
C LYS A 105 -5.34 -0.68 2.85
N ALA A 106 -6.10 -0.74 3.95
CA ALA A 106 -6.94 -1.88 4.27
C ALA A 106 -8.05 -2.12 3.22
N GLU A 107 -8.66 -1.05 2.70
CA GLU A 107 -9.63 -1.13 1.61
C GLU A 107 -9.00 -1.69 0.32
N GLN A 108 -7.78 -1.27 -0.01
CA GLN A 108 -7.07 -1.79 -1.18
C GLN A 108 -6.73 -3.28 -1.00
N GLU A 109 -6.20 -3.67 0.16
CA GLU A 109 -5.93 -5.08 0.49
C GLU A 109 -7.22 -5.92 0.45
N HIS A 110 -8.32 -5.41 1.00
CA HIS A 110 -9.62 -6.07 0.96
C HIS A 110 -10.12 -6.27 -0.46
N ARG A 111 -10.01 -5.25 -1.32
CA ARG A 111 -10.40 -5.36 -2.73
C ARG A 111 -9.59 -6.41 -3.47
N VAL A 112 -8.26 -6.43 -3.28
CA VAL A 112 -7.39 -7.46 -3.86
C VAL A 112 -7.79 -8.86 -3.37
N ALA A 113 -8.08 -9.00 -2.07
CA ALA A 113 -8.53 -10.26 -1.51
C ALA A 113 -9.89 -10.70 -2.08
N GLN A 114 -10.83 -9.79 -2.29
CA GLN A 114 -12.10 -10.07 -2.95
C GLN A 114 -11.90 -10.53 -4.39
N ASP A 115 -11.05 -9.85 -5.17
CA ASP A 115 -10.74 -10.24 -6.55
C ASP A 115 -10.11 -11.64 -6.61
N LEU A 116 -9.19 -11.94 -5.68
CA LEU A 116 -8.58 -13.27 -5.55
C LEU A 116 -9.61 -14.33 -5.15
N ALA A 117 -10.53 -14.01 -4.24
CA ALA A 117 -11.60 -14.91 -3.80
C ALA A 117 -12.58 -15.22 -4.95
N VAL A 118 -12.98 -14.21 -5.72
CA VAL A 118 -13.79 -14.37 -6.93
C VAL A 118 -13.07 -15.27 -7.94
N ALA A 119 -11.78 -15.00 -8.19
CA ALA A 119 -10.99 -15.83 -9.09
C ALA A 119 -10.85 -17.28 -8.60
N ALA A 120 -10.69 -17.50 -7.29
CA ALA A 120 -10.64 -18.84 -6.70
C ALA A 120 -11.99 -19.57 -6.81
N LYS A 121 -13.10 -18.88 -6.56
CA LYS A 121 -14.45 -19.42 -6.73
C LYS A 121 -14.71 -19.84 -8.17
N ASN A 122 -14.39 -18.99 -9.15
CA ASN A 122 -14.54 -19.33 -10.56
C ASN A 122 -13.71 -20.57 -10.97
N ARG A 123 -12.52 -20.76 -10.38
CA ARG A 123 -11.71 -21.97 -10.61
C ARG A 123 -12.34 -23.22 -10.00
N LEU A 124 -12.96 -23.10 -8.82
CA LEU A 124 -13.69 -24.20 -8.17
C LEU A 124 -14.87 -24.63 -9.04
N GLU A 125 -15.73 -23.69 -9.43
CA GLU A 125 -16.90 -23.96 -10.28
C GLU A 125 -16.49 -24.61 -11.61
N ALA A 126 -15.40 -24.15 -12.22
CA ALA A 126 -14.87 -24.76 -13.44
C ALA A 126 -14.31 -26.19 -13.22
N ALA A 127 -13.74 -26.46 -12.04
CA ALA A 127 -13.24 -27.79 -11.67
C ALA A 127 -14.40 -28.77 -11.41
N GLU A 128 -15.45 -28.31 -10.72
CA GLU A 128 -16.69 -29.07 -10.49
C GLU A 128 -17.37 -29.42 -11.82
N ALA A 129 -17.58 -28.42 -12.69
CA ALA A 129 -18.19 -28.66 -14.00
C ALA A 129 -17.38 -29.65 -14.86
N ARG A 130 -16.05 -29.60 -14.78
CA ARG A 130 -15.18 -30.57 -15.47
C ARG A 130 -15.31 -31.97 -14.87
N TYR A 131 -15.45 -32.09 -13.55
CA TYR A 131 -15.65 -33.39 -12.89
C TYR A 131 -16.97 -34.02 -13.36
N ASP A 132 -18.05 -33.24 -13.36
CA ASP A 132 -19.37 -33.70 -13.81
C ASP A 132 -19.33 -34.15 -15.28
N GLU A 133 -18.71 -33.36 -16.17
CA GLU A 133 -18.54 -33.73 -17.59
C GLU A 133 -17.79 -35.06 -17.76
N ILE A 134 -16.77 -35.32 -16.93
CA ILE A 134 -16.02 -36.58 -16.97
C ILE A 134 -16.85 -37.73 -16.42
N ALA A 135 -17.59 -37.53 -15.33
CA ALA A 135 -18.45 -38.53 -14.73
C ALA A 135 -19.54 -38.99 -15.72
N ASP A 136 -20.23 -38.04 -16.34
CA ASP A 136 -21.23 -38.27 -17.39
C ASP A 136 -20.64 -39.06 -18.56
N ARG A 137 -19.47 -38.63 -19.06
CA ARG A 137 -18.78 -39.31 -20.18
C ARG A 137 -18.40 -40.75 -19.85
N LEU A 138 -18.11 -41.06 -18.59
CA LEU A 138 -17.75 -42.40 -18.13
C LEU A 138 -18.96 -43.23 -17.68
N GLY A 139 -20.16 -42.63 -17.62
CA GLY A 139 -21.36 -43.29 -17.09
C GLY A 139 -21.24 -43.63 -15.60
N ILE A 140 -20.45 -42.84 -14.86
CA ILE A 140 -20.24 -43.00 -13.42
C ILE A 140 -21.20 -42.05 -12.73
N GLU A 141 -22.06 -42.57 -11.86
CA GLU A 141 -22.85 -41.72 -10.97
C GLU A 141 -21.95 -41.23 -9.84
N PRO A 142 -21.73 -39.91 -9.71
CA PRO A 142 -20.83 -39.37 -8.71
C PRO A 142 -21.45 -39.56 -7.32
N ASP A 143 -20.77 -40.33 -6.47
CA ASP A 143 -21.10 -40.42 -5.04
C ASP A 143 -20.29 -39.34 -4.28
N PRO A 144 -20.93 -38.24 -3.83
CA PRO A 144 -20.23 -37.18 -3.11
C PRO A 144 -19.61 -37.64 -1.78
N GLY A 145 -19.99 -38.81 -1.26
CA GLY A 145 -19.43 -39.42 -0.05
C GLY A 145 -18.32 -40.46 -0.30
N SER A 146 -18.17 -41.00 -1.52
CA SER A 146 -17.16 -42.03 -1.82
C SER A 146 -15.84 -41.48 -2.33
N LEU A 147 -15.77 -40.18 -2.60
CA LEU A 147 -14.55 -39.48 -2.99
C LEU A 147 -13.62 -39.35 -1.77
N SER A 148 -13.11 -40.48 -1.27
CA SER A 148 -11.93 -40.56 -0.42
C SER A 148 -10.71 -40.16 -1.26
N PHE A 149 -10.67 -38.92 -1.74
CA PHE A 149 -9.46 -38.37 -2.30
C PHE A 149 -8.43 -38.28 -1.19
N TYR A 150 -7.20 -38.70 -1.49
CA TYR A 150 -6.08 -38.17 -0.73
C TYR A 150 -6.16 -36.64 -0.83
N PRO A 151 -6.02 -35.92 0.30
CA PRO A 151 -6.01 -34.47 0.30
C PRO A 151 -5.02 -33.98 -0.75
N ALA A 152 -5.42 -32.99 -1.55
CA ALA A 152 -4.56 -32.47 -2.60
C ALA A 152 -3.21 -32.01 -2.00
N PRO A 153 -2.07 -32.23 -2.66
CA PRO A 153 -0.78 -31.81 -2.13
C PRO A 153 -0.79 -30.33 -1.71
N ASN A 154 -0.32 -30.04 -0.50
CA ASN A 154 -0.32 -28.74 0.17
C ASN A 154 -1.69 -28.16 0.53
N SER A 155 -2.78 -28.93 0.42
CA SER A 155 -4.09 -28.51 0.93
C SER A 155 -4.12 -28.54 2.48
N PRO A 156 -5.09 -27.86 3.13
CA PRO A 156 -5.23 -27.90 4.59
C PRO A 156 -5.36 -29.30 5.19
N GLY A 157 -5.86 -30.29 4.44
CA GLY A 157 -5.96 -31.67 4.89
C GLY A 157 -4.75 -32.54 4.57
N ASP A 158 -3.72 -32.04 3.87
CA ASP A 158 -2.56 -32.84 3.45
C ASP A 158 -1.64 -33.17 4.64
N PRO A 159 -1.47 -34.45 5.01
CA PRO A 159 -0.62 -34.86 6.13
C PRO A 159 0.87 -34.53 5.92
N LEU A 160 1.29 -34.21 4.69
CA LEU A 160 2.66 -33.82 4.35
C LEU A 160 2.87 -32.30 4.26
N ARG A 161 1.82 -31.49 4.49
CA ARG A 161 1.94 -30.03 4.52
C ARG A 161 2.83 -29.61 5.70
N SER A 162 4.01 -29.07 5.41
CA SER A 162 4.91 -28.56 6.43
C SER A 162 4.44 -27.20 6.97
N GLY A 163 3.73 -27.23 8.12
CA GLY A 163 3.56 -26.10 9.04
C GLY A 163 2.24 -25.31 8.96
N SER A 164 1.76 -24.88 10.15
CA SER A 164 0.67 -23.94 10.49
C SER A 164 -0.75 -24.48 10.71
N ALA A 165 -0.95 -25.41 11.65
CA ALA A 165 -2.25 -25.52 12.34
C ALA A 165 -2.17 -25.73 13.87
N ASP A 166 -1.04 -26.13 14.44
CA ASP A 166 -0.95 -26.48 15.88
C ASP A 166 0.22 -25.80 16.64
N ASP A 167 0.63 -24.59 16.25
CA ASP A 167 1.54 -23.75 17.07
C ASP A 167 0.84 -22.42 17.42
N GLU A 168 -0.19 -22.48 18.26
CA GLU A 168 -0.63 -21.40 19.18
C GLU A 168 -1.40 -21.98 20.38
#